data_AF-A0A6C0L484-F1
#
_entry.id   AF-A0A6C0L484-F1
#
_cell.length_a   1.000
_cell.length_b   1.000
_cell.length_c   1.000
_cell.angle_alpha   90.00
_cell.angle_beta   90.00
_cell.angle_gamma   90.00
#
_symmetry.space_group_name_H-M   'P 1'
#
loop_
_entity.id
_entity.type
_entity.pdbx_description
1 polymer ?
#
loop_
_entity_poly.entity_id
_entity_poly.type
_entity_poly.pdbx_seq_one_letter_code
_entity_poly.pdbx_strand_id
1 'polypeptide(L)' 'MPDFLEKLTNIAIEEKPVDEKKVELSLILFIVLIKFALIYFVSAFLWPRVMPEIFKNVKSNPSFTTLVGLSVLINLLL' A
#
# COMPACT_ATOMS: atom_id res chain seq x y z
N MET A 1 4.93 4.82 -9.40
CA MET A 1 3.50 5.17 -9.36
C MET A 1 2.80 5.29 -10.73
N PRO A 2 3.43 5.74 -11.84
CA PRO A 2 2.69 5.95 -13.11
C PRO A 2 2.15 4.64 -13.71
N ASP A 3 2.90 3.56 -13.59
CA ASP A 3 2.58 2.21 -14.09
C ASP A 3 1.25 1.64 -13.58
N PHE A 4 0.86 1.98 -12.34
CA PHE A 4 -0.39 1.51 -11.74
C PHE A 4 -1.60 2.28 -12.29
N LEU A 5 -1.46 3.59 -12.48
CA LEU A 5 -2.52 4.43 -13.03
C LEU A 5 -2.75 4.14 -14.51
N GLU A 6 -1.69 3.89 -15.29
CA GLU A 6 -1.82 3.44 -16.67
C GLU A 6 -2.53 2.08 -16.78
N LYS A 7 -2.20 1.12 -15.91
CA LYS A 7 -2.91 -0.17 -15.88
C LYS A 7 -4.38 -0.03 -15.50
N LEU A 8 -4.71 0.80 -14.51
CA LEU A 8 -6.10 1.07 -14.15
C LEU A 8 -6.88 1.75 -15.28
N THR A 9 -6.22 2.68 -15.99
CA THR A 9 -6.81 3.43 -17.10
C THR A 9 -7.03 2.51 -18.31
N ASN A 10 -6.07 1.65 -18.64
CA ASN A 10 -6.22 0.65 -19.70
C ASN A 10 -7.34 -0.35 -19.40
N ILE A 11 -7.49 -0.81 -18.15
CA ILE A 11 -8.60 -1.70 -17.77
C ILE A 11 -9.95 -0.98 -17.82
N ALA A 12 -9.99 0.31 -17.50
CA ALA A 12 -11.21 1.11 -17.63
C ALA A 12 -11.61 1.30 -19.11
N ILE A 13 -10.64 1.52 -20.00
CA ILE A 13 -10.84 1.84 -21.42
C ILE A 13 -10.99 0.59 -22.31
N GLU A 14 -10.36 -0.54 -22.01
CA GLU A 14 -10.52 -1.79 -22.80
C GLU A 14 -11.98 -2.26 -22.76
N GLU A 15 -12.68 -2.37 -23.90
CA GLU A 15 -13.97 -3.06 -23.99
C GLU A 15 -13.78 -4.58 -24.02
N LYS A 16 -13.34 -5.17 -22.90
CA LYS A 16 -13.38 -6.63 -22.68
C LYS A 16 -14.77 -7.10 -22.26
N PRO A 17 -15.16 -8.36 -22.56
CA PRO A 17 -16.42 -8.92 -22.09
C PRO A 17 -16.58 -8.72 -20.57
N VAL A 18 -17.79 -8.34 -20.14
CA VAL A 18 -18.10 -7.88 -18.76
C VAL A 18 -17.60 -8.84 -17.67
N ASP A 19 -17.52 -10.13 -17.98
CA ASP A 19 -17.06 -11.16 -17.04
C ASP A 19 -15.54 -11.15 -16.80
N GLU A 20 -14.72 -10.86 -17.81
CA GLU A 20 -13.25 -10.76 -17.64
C GLU A 20 -12.85 -9.49 -16.88
N LYS A 21 -13.53 -8.36 -17.14
CA LYS A 21 -13.33 -7.11 -16.40
C LYS A 21 -13.58 -7.27 -14.91
N LYS A 22 -14.63 -8.00 -14.52
CA LYS A 22 -14.97 -8.23 -13.11
C LYS A 22 -13.87 -9.00 -12.39
N VAL A 23 -13.27 -9.99 -13.06
CA VAL A 23 -12.16 -10.78 -12.50
C VAL A 23 -10.92 -9.90 -12.31
N GLU A 24 -10.52 -9.12 -13.32
CA GLU A 24 -9.37 -8.21 -13.21
C GLU A 24 -9.54 -7.16 -12.11
N LEU A 25 -10.72 -6.51 -12.01
CA LEU A 25 -11.04 -5.55 -10.96
C LEU A 25 -11.02 -6.18 -9.57
N SER A 26 -11.57 -7.38 -9.41
CA SER A 26 -11.55 -8.11 -8.13
C SER A 26 -10.12 -8.43 -7.67
N LEU A 27 -9.25 -8.78 -8.62
CA LEU A 27 -7.86 -9.13 -8.36
C LEU A 27 -7.05 -7.89 -7.92
N ILE A 28 -7.28 -6.75 -8.58
CA ILE A 28 -6.67 -5.47 -8.19
C ILE A 28 -7.16 -5.05 -6.79
N LEU A 29 -8.46 -5.13 -6.52
CA LEU A 29 -9.01 -4.80 -5.22
C LEU A 29 -8.41 -5.68 -4.11
N PHE A 30 -8.22 -6.98 -4.39
CA PHE A 30 -7.59 -7.92 -3.48
C PHE A 30 -6.12 -7.56 -3.20
N ILE A 31 -5.34 -7.20 -4.22
CA ILE A 31 -3.95 -6.73 -4.06
C ILE A 31 -3.89 -5.45 -3.22
N VAL A 32 -4.82 -4.52 -3.44
CA VAL A 32 -4.90 -3.28 -2.65
C VAL A 32 -5.21 -3.61 -1.19
N LEU A 33 -6.17 -4.49 -0.92
CA LEU A 33 -6.49 -4.97 0.43
C LEU A 33 -5.27 -5.61 1.12
N ILE A 34 -4.53 -6.48 0.42
CA ILE A 34 -3.31 -7.08 0.94
C ILE A 34 -2.27 -6.01 1.28
N LYS A 35 -2.07 -5.00 0.42
CA LYS A 35 -1.16 -3.89 0.71
C LYS A 35 -1.57 -3.13 1.97
N PHE A 36 -2.85 -2.83 2.14
CA PHE A 36 -3.35 -2.19 3.35
C PHE A 36 -3.14 -3.06 4.60
N ALA A 37 -3.38 -4.38 4.49
CA ALA A 37 -3.13 -5.32 5.57
C ALA A 37 -1.64 -5.40 5.96
N LEU A 38 -0.73 -5.39 4.97
CA LEU A 38 0.72 -5.33 5.18
C LEU A 38 1.14 -4.03 5.89
N ILE A 39 0.62 -2.88 5.46
CA ILE A 39 0.92 -1.60 6.11
C ILE A 39 0.41 -1.61 7.56
N TYR A 40 -0.78 -2.16 7.80
CA TYR A 40 -1.32 -2.32 9.15
C TYR A 40 -0.45 -3.26 10.00
N PHE A 41 -0.01 -4.38 9.44
CA PHE A 41 0.89 -5.32 10.13
C PHE A 41 2.23 -4.68 10.49
N VAL A 42 2.83 -3.93 9.56
CA VAL A 42 4.05 -3.17 9.82
C VAL A 42 3.81 -2.13 10.91
N SER A 43 2.68 -1.43 10.88
CA SER A 43 2.32 -0.41 11.88
C SER A 43 2.12 -0.98 13.28
N ALA A 44 1.39 -2.09 13.40
CA ALA A 44 0.97 -2.63 14.69
C ALA A 44 1.99 -3.61 15.29
N PHE A 45 2.77 -4.30 14.46
CA PHE A 45 3.64 -5.38 14.91
C PHE A 45 5.13 -5.08 14.68
N LEU A 46 5.50 -4.73 13.44
CA LEU A 46 6.91 -4.58 13.08
C LEU A 46 7.50 -3.30 13.68
N TRP A 47 6.77 -2.18 13.61
CA TRP A 47 7.25 -0.89 14.08
C TRP A 47 7.47 -0.82 15.60
N PRO A 48 6.52 -1.16 16.49
CA PRO A 48 6.74 -1.09 17.94
C PRO A 48 7.83 -2.04 18.43
N ARG A 49 8.17 -3.07 17.65
CA ARG A 49 9.16 -4.08 18.02
C ARG A 49 10.56 -3.78 17.47
N VAL A 50 10.65 -3.34 16.22
CA VAL A 50 11.93 -3.15 15.52
C VAL A 50 12.46 -1.72 15.64
N MET A 51 11.61 -0.69 15.56
CA MET A 51 12.08 0.70 15.59
C MET A 51 12.72 1.14 16.92
N PRO A 52 12.23 0.71 18.11
CA PRO A 52 12.86 1.09 19.38
C PRO A 52 14.23 0.46 19.58
N GLU A 53 14.49 -0.70 18.96
CA GLU A 53 15.80 -1.37 19.03
C GLU A 53 16.85 -0.64 18.19
N ILE A 54 16.44 -0.04 17.07
CA ILE A 54 17.36 0.68 16.15
C ILE A 54 17.47 2.16 16.53
N PHE A 55 16.38 2.78 17.01
CA PHE A 55 16.32 4.21 17.33
C PHE A 55 15.80 4.45 18.76
N LYS A 56 16.71 4.83 19.67
CA LYS A 56 16.45 5.04 21.11
C LYS A 56 15.44 6.16 21.46
N ASN A 57 14.98 6.94 20.48
CA ASN A 57 14.07 8.09 20.68
C ASN A 57 12.84 8.08 19.75
N VAL A 58 12.52 6.93 19.12
CA VAL A 58 11.35 6.81 18.26
C VAL A 58 10.13 6.38 19.07
N LYS A 59 8.99 7.03 18.81
CA LYS A 59 7.70 6.70 19.41
C LYS A 59 7.31 5.28 19.00
N SER A 60 7.22 4.33 19.95
CA SER A 60 6.90 2.93 19.67
C SER A 60 5.54 2.75 18.99
N ASN A 61 4.58 3.64 19.24
CA ASN A 61 3.25 3.59 18.63
C ASN A 61 3.04 4.77 17.66
N PRO A 62 3.56 4.69 16.41
CA PRO A 62 3.27 5.68 15.39
C PRO A 62 1.80 5.57 14.98
N SER A 63 1.19 6.70 14.64
CA SER A 63 -0.12 6.66 14.00
C SER A 63 0.03 6.04 12.60
N PHE A 64 -0.94 5.25 12.16
CA PHE A 64 -0.99 4.65 10.81
C PHE A 64 -0.71 5.70 9.72
N THR A 65 -1.27 6.90 9.88
CA THR A 65 -1.08 8.03 8.97
C THR A 65 0.37 8.50 8.89
N THR A 66 1.14 8.39 9.98
CA THR A 66 2.55 8.77 10.02
C THR A 66 3.40 7.81 9.20
N LEU A 67 3.07 6.51 9.21
CA LEU A 67 3.77 5.49 8.42
C LEU A 67 3.44 5.56 6.94
N VAL A 68 2.17 5.80 6.61
CA VAL A 68 1.77 6.06 5.23
C VAL A 68 2.46 7.33 4.72
N GLY A 69 2.50 8.39 5.51
CA GLY A 69 3.23 9.62 5.18
C GLY A 69 4.72 9.37 4.93
N LEU A 70 5.38 8.63 5.82
CA LEU A 70 6.79 8.26 5.65
C LEU A 70 7.01 7.43 4.38
N SER A 71 6.15 6.44 4.13
CA SER A 71 6.21 5.60 2.92
C SER A 71 6.07 6.43 1.64
N VAL A 72 5.18 7.42 1.62
CA VAL A 72 5.00 8.32 0.48
C VAL A 72 6.23 9.22 0.31
N LEU A 73 6.77 9.78 1.40
CA LEU A 73 7.97 10.60 1.34
C LEU A 73 9.19 9.82 0.84
N ILE A 74 9.38 8.58 1.30
CA ILE A 74 10.46 7.71 0.81
C ILE A 74 10.29 7.40 -0.68
N ASN A 75 9.06 7.12 -1.14
CA ASN A 75 8.79 6.89 -2.57
C ASN A 75 8.89 8.16 -3.44
N LEU A 76 8.85 9.34 -2.84
CA LEU A 76 9.01 10.62 -3.56
C LEU A 76 10.48 11.05 -3.61
N LEU A 77 11.26 10.66 -2.59
CA LEU A 77 12.70 10.91 -2.51
C LEU A 77 13.50 9.92 -3.39
N LEU A 78 12.98 8.71 -3.58
CA LEU A 78 13.54 7.65 -4.42
C LEU A 78 13.02 7.76 -5.86
#